data_AF-A0AAV3PNR1-F1
#
_entry.id   AF-A0AAV3PNR1-F1
#
_cell.length_a   1.000
_cell.length_b   1.000
_cell.length_c   1.000
_cell.angle_alpha   90.00
_cell.angle_beta   90.00
_cell.angle_gamma   90.00
#
_symmetry.space_group_name_H-M   'P 1'
#
loop_
_entity.id
_entity.type
_entity.pdbx_description
1 polymer ?
#
loop_
_entity_poly.entity_id
_entity_poly.type
_entity_poly.pdbx_seq_one_letter_code
_entity_poly.pdbx_strand_id
1 'polypeptide(L)'
;MMSEMYLGRQICNVVACEGVERVESHETLTQWRRRMSSAGFNKVHLGSNALKQANMLLALFGGDGYRVEENDGCLMLGWHTRPLIATSAWHLRPSESD
;
A
#
# COMPACT_ATOMS: atom_id res chain seq x y z
N MET A 1 22.72 9.53 -0.18
CA MET A 1 22.72 9.46 1.30
C MET A 1 21.41 8.87 1.86
N MET A 2 20.23 9.46 1.60
CA MET A 2 18.94 8.89 2.05
C MET A 2 18.60 7.53 1.40
N SER A 3 18.89 7.36 0.11
CA SER A 3 18.64 6.12 -0.63
C SER A 3 19.39 4.92 -0.04
N GLU A 4 20.70 5.06 0.24
CA GLU A 4 21.51 3.99 0.84
C GLU A 4 21.07 3.63 2.26
N MET A 5 20.77 4.63 3.11
CA MET A 5 20.37 4.34 4.49
C MET A 5 19.00 3.66 4.57
N TYR A 6 18.03 4.08 3.75
CA TYR A 6 16.68 3.52 3.82
C TYR A 6 16.52 2.28 2.94
N LEU A 7 16.78 2.38 1.63
CA LEU A 7 16.59 1.26 0.70
C LEU A 7 17.64 0.17 0.91
N GLY A 8 18.90 0.53 1.23
CA GLY A 8 19.95 -0.45 1.51
C GLY A 8 19.61 -1.33 2.70
N ARG A 9 19.10 -0.75 3.80
CA ARG A 9 18.65 -1.50 4.97
C ARG A 9 17.48 -2.44 4.65
N GLN A 10 16.51 -1.95 3.89
CA GLN A 10 15.36 -2.74 3.44
C GLN A 10 15.79 -3.94 2.59
N ILE A 11 16.66 -3.71 1.59
CA ILE A 11 17.21 -4.76 0.72
C ILE A 11 17.96 -5.80 1.56
N CYS A 12 18.85 -5.35 2.46
CA CYS A 12 19.60 -6.26 3.33
C CYS A 12 18.67 -7.10 4.21
N ASN A 13 17.64 -6.52 4.81
CA ASN A 13 16.72 -7.28 5.66
C ASN A 13 15.90 -8.30 4.86
N VAL A 14 15.48 -7.96 3.65
CA VAL A 14 14.74 -8.88 2.77
C VAL A 14 15.61 -10.04 2.30
N VAL A 15 16.89 -9.80 1.97
CA VAL A 15 17.79 -10.79 1.35
C VAL A 15 18.55 -11.62 2.38
N ALA A 16 19.01 -11.01 3.48
CA ALA A 16 19.95 -11.63 4.41
C ALA A 16 19.31 -12.14 5.70
N CYS A 17 18.06 -11.76 6.02
CA CYS A 17 17.38 -12.18 7.24
C CYS A 17 16.31 -13.24 6.96
N GLU A 18 16.22 -14.25 7.83
CA GLU A 18 15.23 -15.33 7.77
C GLU A 18 14.42 -15.42 9.07
N GLY A 19 13.23 -16.04 9.02
CA GLY A 19 12.40 -16.27 10.21
C GLY A 19 12.02 -14.97 10.93
N VAL A 20 12.21 -14.94 12.25
CA VAL A 20 11.87 -13.79 13.12
C VAL A 20 12.78 -12.57 12.92
N GLU A 21 13.95 -12.75 12.31
CA GLU A 21 14.90 -11.66 12.01
C GLU A 21 14.49 -10.87 10.75
N ARG A 22 13.62 -11.43 9.91
CA ARG A 22 13.06 -10.74 8.75
C ARG A 22 11.87 -9.89 9.17
N VAL A 23 12.15 -8.61 9.39
CA VAL A 23 11.16 -7.61 9.78
C VAL A 23 10.40 -7.11 8.54
N GLU A 24 11.09 -7.00 7.40
CA GLU A 24 10.52 -6.51 6.15
C GLU A 24 9.90 -7.67 5.34
N SER A 25 8.63 -7.94 5.62
CA SER A 25 7.85 -8.96 4.91
C SER A 25 6.70 -8.31 4.13
N HIS A 26 7.05 -7.63 3.03
CA HIS A 26 6.07 -7.05 2.13
C HIS A 26 5.11 -8.12 1.59
N GLU A 27 3.83 -7.96 1.88
CA GLU A 27 2.76 -8.80 1.36
C GLU A 27 1.99 -8.08 0.27
N THR A 28 1.38 -8.86 -0.62
CA THR A 28 0.51 -8.32 -1.67
C THR A 28 -0.74 -7.66 -1.07
N LEU A 29 -1.32 -6.69 -1.78
CA LEU A 29 -2.58 -6.06 -1.39
C LEU A 29 -3.69 -7.11 -1.16
N THR A 30 -3.72 -8.17 -1.95
CA THR A 30 -4.70 -9.26 -1.81
C THR A 30 -4.55 -10.01 -0.47
N GLN A 31 -3.32 -10.24 0.01
CA GLN A 31 -3.08 -10.85 1.32
C GLN A 31 -3.55 -9.92 2.45
N TRP A 32 -3.22 -8.63 2.37
CA TRP A 32 -3.71 -7.64 3.32
C TRP A 32 -5.24 -7.56 3.35
N ARG A 33 -5.90 -7.60 2.19
CA ARG A 33 -7.36 -7.62 2.13
C ARG A 33 -7.94 -8.82 2.88
N ARG A 34 -7.40 -10.03 2.65
CA ARG A 34 -7.83 -11.23 3.36
C ARG A 34 -7.63 -11.09 4.87
N ARG A 35 -6.47 -10.62 5.32
CA ARG A 35 -6.17 -10.40 6.75
C ARG A 35 -7.16 -9.44 7.40
N MET A 36 -7.41 -8.28 6.77
CA MET A 36 -8.34 -7.28 7.30
C MET A 36 -9.78 -7.79 7.36
N SER A 37 -10.25 -8.47 6.31
CA SER A 37 -11.59 -9.07 6.29
C SER A 37 -11.76 -10.16 7.36
N SER A 38 -10.77 -11.04 7.52
CA SER A 38 -10.75 -12.05 8.58
C SER A 38 -10.70 -11.44 9.98
N ALA A 39 -10.11 -10.27 10.15
CA ALA A 39 -10.07 -9.53 11.41
C ALA A 39 -11.35 -8.72 11.70
N GLY A 40 -12.40 -8.84 10.89
CA GLY A 40 -13.68 -8.17 11.14
C GLY A 40 -13.85 -6.81 10.47
N PHE A 41 -12.93 -6.40 9.58
CA PHE A 41 -13.02 -5.11 8.90
C PHE A 41 -13.71 -5.20 7.54
N ASN A 42 -14.48 -4.18 7.22
CA ASN A 42 -15.01 -3.91 5.88
C ASN A 42 -14.17 -2.86 5.18
N LYS A 43 -13.99 -3.03 3.86
CA LYS A 43 -13.26 -2.06 3.05
C LYS A 43 -14.09 -0.80 2.83
N VAL A 44 -13.44 0.37 2.91
CA VAL A 44 -14.01 1.67 2.54
C VAL A 44 -13.42 2.09 1.21
N HIS A 45 -14.28 2.54 0.28
CA HIS A 45 -13.82 3.14 -0.96
C HIS A 45 -13.24 4.52 -0.69
N LEU A 46 -11.96 4.72 -1.00
CA LEU A 46 -11.29 6.02 -0.87
C LEU A 46 -11.93 7.11 -1.77
N GLY A 47 -12.64 6.68 -2.81
CA GLY A 47 -13.44 7.53 -3.68
C GLY A 47 -12.61 8.34 -4.68
N SER A 48 -13.31 8.91 -5.65
CA SER A 48 -12.68 9.63 -6.78
C SER A 48 -11.89 10.86 -6.36
N ASN A 49 -12.21 11.47 -5.20
CA ASN A 49 -11.53 12.68 -4.74
C ASN A 49 -10.10 12.38 -4.28
N ALA A 50 -9.89 11.26 -3.57
CA ALA A 50 -8.56 10.83 -3.17
C ALA A 50 -7.67 10.53 -4.38
N LEU A 51 -8.23 9.86 -5.41
CA LEU A 51 -7.53 9.61 -6.67
C LEU A 51 -7.12 10.92 -7.37
N LYS A 52 -8.03 11.90 -7.45
CA LYS A 52 -7.75 13.21 -8.04
C LYS A 52 -6.64 13.95 -7.30
N GLN A 53 -6.69 13.95 -5.96
CA GLN A 53 -5.63 14.56 -5.14
C GLN A 53 -4.28 13.88 -5.34
N ALA A 54 -4.25 12.55 -5.38
CA ALA A 54 -3.03 11.79 -5.62
C ALA A 54 -2.44 12.10 -7.01
N ASN A 55 -3.28 12.16 -8.05
CA ASN A 55 -2.84 12.55 -9.39
C ASN A 55 -2.33 14.00 -9.45
N MET A 56 -2.95 14.93 -8.74
CA MET A 56 -2.47 16.31 -8.65
C MET A 56 -1.09 16.38 -7.99
N LEU A 57 -0.85 15.61 -6.93
CA LEU A 57 0.46 15.54 -6.28
C LEU A 57 1.53 14.97 -7.22
N LEU A 58 1.19 13.94 -8.01
CA LEU A 58 2.10 13.41 -9.02
C LEU A 58 2.42 14.42 -10.12
N ALA A 59 1.42 15.19 -10.58
CA ALA A 59 1.65 16.23 -11.58
C ALA A 59 2.59 17.35 -11.07
N LEU A 60 2.56 17.64 -9.76
CA LEU A 60 3.39 18.68 -9.15
C LEU A 60 4.79 18.19 -8.77
N PHE A 61 4.93 16.93 -8.33
CA PHE A 61 6.15 16.44 -7.68
C PHE A 61 6.66 15.09 -8.17
N GLY A 62 5.89 14.34 -8.96
CA GLY A 62 6.19 12.96 -9.32
C GLY A 62 7.28 12.83 -10.38
N GLY A 63 7.41 13.77 -11.30
CA GLY A 63 8.24 13.57 -12.50
C GLY A 63 7.71 12.44 -13.40
N ASP A 64 8.42 12.15 -14.47
CA ASP A 64 7.98 11.16 -15.45
C ASP A 64 8.14 9.73 -14.92
N GLY A 65 7.03 8.99 -14.85
CA GLY A 65 7.04 7.54 -14.56
C GLY A 65 6.14 7.10 -13.41
N TYR A 66 5.83 7.98 -12.44
CA TYR A 66 4.87 7.63 -11.40
C TYR A 66 3.43 7.68 -11.92
N ARG A 67 2.61 6.74 -11.44
CA ARG A 67 1.16 6.71 -11.71
C ARG A 67 0.41 6.23 -10.48
N VAL A 68 -0.83 6.69 -10.32
CA VAL A 68 -1.76 6.17 -9.31
C VAL A 68 -2.97 5.57 -10.02
N GLU A 69 -3.32 4.36 -9.62
CA GLU A 69 -4.48 3.63 -10.15
C GLU A 69 -5.42 3.24 -9.01
N GLU A 70 -6.72 3.24 -9.29
CA GLU A 70 -7.73 2.66 -8.39
C GLU A 70 -7.78 1.14 -8.62
N ASN A 71 -7.67 0.36 -7.55
CA ASN A 71 -7.71 -1.10 -7.60
C ASN A 71 -8.66 -1.61 -6.53
N ASP A 72 -9.87 -2.01 -6.96
CA ASP A 72 -11.00 -2.17 -6.04
C ASP A 72 -11.11 -0.85 -5.22
N GLY A 73 -11.82 -0.64 -4.13
CA GLY A 73 -11.78 0.68 -3.43
C GLY A 73 -10.43 1.22 -2.87
N CYS A 74 -9.25 0.71 -3.29
CA CYS A 74 -7.91 1.12 -2.86
C CYS A 74 -7.17 1.94 -3.93
N LEU A 75 -6.16 2.71 -3.52
CA LEU A 75 -5.23 3.39 -4.43
C LEU A 75 -3.90 2.65 -4.50
N MET A 76 -3.30 2.58 -5.68
CA MET A 76 -2.01 1.94 -5.92
C MET A 76 -1.07 2.91 -6.63
N LEU A 77 -0.02 3.33 -5.93
CA LEU A 77 1.10 4.06 -6.49
C LEU A 77 2.04 3.07 -7.18
N GLY A 78 2.41 3.35 -8.42
CA GLY A 78 3.38 2.58 -9.19
C GLY A 78 4.37 3.46 -9.93
N TRP A 79 5.45 2.83 -10.38
CA TRP A 79 6.44 3.39 -11.29
C TRP A 79 6.45 2.59 -12.59
N HIS A 80 6.08 3.22 -13.70
CA HIS A 80 5.69 2.55 -14.95
C HIS A 80 4.78 1.36 -14.64
N THR A 81 5.09 0.17 -15.15
CA THR A 81 4.28 -1.03 -14.95
C THR A 81 4.42 -1.67 -13.57
N ARG A 82 5.28 -1.15 -12.68
CA ARG A 82 5.58 -1.77 -11.39
C ARG A 82 4.79 -1.14 -10.25
N PRO A 83 3.96 -1.90 -9.51
CA PRO A 83 3.31 -1.41 -8.30
C PRO A 83 4.35 -1.23 -7.18
N LEU A 84 4.20 -0.16 -6.39
CA LEU A 84 5.11 0.18 -5.30
C LEU A 84 4.39 0.19 -3.95
N ILE A 85 3.35 1.01 -3.81
CA ILE A 85 2.67 1.24 -2.54
C ILE A 85 1.16 1.13 -2.76
N ALA A 86 0.47 0.41 -1.88
CA ALA A 86 -0.98 0.36 -1.85
C ALA A 86 -1.52 1.12 -0.64
N THR A 87 -2.57 1.90 -0.84
CA THR A 87 -3.29 2.64 0.20
C THR A 87 -4.74 2.17 0.23
N SER A 88 -5.22 1.80 1.42
CA SER A 88 -6.57 1.24 1.63
C SER A 88 -7.18 1.79 2.90
N ALA A 89 -8.49 2.01 2.90
CA ALA A 89 -9.24 2.39 4.10
C ALA A 89 -10.17 1.26 4.54
N TRP A 90 -10.37 1.15 5.85
CA TRP A 90 -11.12 0.08 6.48
C TRP A 90 -11.94 0.63 7.64
N HIS A 91 -13.12 0.05 7.88
CA HIS A 91 -13.92 0.32 9.07
C HIS A 91 -14.30 -0.99 9.75
N LEU A 92 -14.46 -0.97 11.07
CA LEU A 92 -14.92 -2.14 11.81
C LEU A 92 -16.34 -2.50 11.35
N ARG A 93 -16.59 -3.79 11.10
CA ARG A 93 -17.97 -4.26 10.91
C ARG A 93 -18.76 -3.96 12.18
N PRO A 94 -19.97 -3.38 12.08
CA PRO A 94 -20.85 -3.31 13.22
C PRO A 94 -21.03 -4.73 13.76
N SER A 95 -20.85 -4.92 15.07
CA SER A 95 -21.39 -6.11 15.71
C SER A 95 -22.89 -6.07 15.48
N GLU A 96 -23.46 -7.11 14.87
CA GLU A 96 -24.90 -7.30 14.91
C GLU A 96 -25.28 -7.32 16.39
N SER A 97 -25.91 -6.24 16.85
CA SER A 97 -26.53 -6.21 18.16
C SER A 97 -27.73 -7.16 18.09
N ASP A 98 -27.72 -8.19 18.94
CA ASP A 98 -28.91 -9.00 19.27
C ASP A 98 -30.09 -8.13 19.71
#